data_AF-A0A962RCH3-F1
#
_entry.id   AF-A0A962RCH3-F1
#
_cell.length_a   1.000
_cell.length_b   1.000
_cell.length_c   1.000
_cell.angle_alpha   90.00
_cell.angle_beta   90.00
_cell.angle_gamma   90.00
#
_symmetry.space_group_name_H-M   'P 1'
#
loop_
_entity.id
_entity.type
_entity.pdbx_description
1 polymer ?
#
loop_
_entity_poly.entity_id
_entity_poly.type
_entity_poly.pdbx_seq_one_letter_code
_entity_poly.pdbx_strand_id
1 'polypeptide(L)'
;IKKKTSWGNDWRKYLSVDVINGMPGHELKINDRRLVGSYLRVGLESNGAWRLFKVRQDFIAAAKVQMEDDITASVVVPAADLSNCSPKSDNPSVKLTQNCEYRLFQRPDEAIHPGFDTQTEHDMAAPGNFMANYEPLGGKNLARIVEDVVGFQKFSPPMLKRLQDAYDDGTGYVACSAHPRLVDGKPSKNPRYLQLRPDVAEPIHRYVADMGSRMHRRVPLGTPVCSPVNAVLAGRRNNPPEHGIRPLAVYNPIHYQELPELFMDFICSLTGKSPSTTGAGSEGALTKGPFNALRPTADLNNALVSFILTGYAGFSSAAGYVGPERRVDHDISLLIPEIWCRLSQRERDPAWLIKRGYLEAIKDFEHEGQKVLASRLGYRITERFVQGFMGKIFDGPTTVFDEAILRPETQDLGVFADGVHNICEAQQRVAQRYLDDGSVEEACPPLKALLHIMATGEYQGRDVHDPAIRALFTRDALLASDWYRTRLETKQQRDIALWERHVAYLQGFMGLQSHNDVVARMDIPGRLDLARRRLE
;
A
#
# COMPACT_ATOMS: atom_id res chain seq x y z
N ILE A 1 -32.92 12.78 -12.13
CA ILE A 1 -33.50 14.01 -11.53
C ILE A 1 -34.66 13.57 -10.63
N LYS A 2 -34.53 13.58 -9.29
CA LYS A 2 -35.73 13.49 -8.44
C LYS A 2 -36.61 14.67 -8.85
N LYS A 3 -37.83 14.42 -9.35
CA LYS A 3 -38.77 15.51 -9.70
C LYS A 3 -38.82 16.45 -8.50
N LYS A 4 -38.34 17.68 -8.63
CA LYS A 4 -38.71 18.71 -7.65
C LYS A 4 -40.22 18.74 -7.70
N THR A 5 -40.86 18.52 -6.56
CA THR A 5 -42.32 18.38 -6.46
C THR A 5 -43.03 19.61 -7.06
N SER A 6 -42.40 20.77 -6.96
CA SER A 6 -42.84 22.05 -7.55
C SER A 6 -42.82 22.11 -9.08
N TRP A 7 -42.12 21.21 -9.78
CA TRP A 7 -42.03 21.21 -11.25
C TRP A 7 -43.05 20.29 -11.92
N GLY A 8 -43.75 19.44 -11.15
CA GLY A 8 -44.76 18.51 -11.69
C GLY A 8 -44.25 17.71 -12.90
N ASN A 9 -44.96 17.81 -14.02
CA ASN A 9 -44.59 17.19 -15.30
C ASN A 9 -43.82 18.15 -16.24
N ASP A 10 -43.62 19.41 -15.86
CA ASP A 10 -42.98 20.46 -16.66
C ASP A 10 -41.45 20.51 -16.51
N TRP A 11 -40.83 19.48 -15.93
CA TRP A 11 -39.38 19.41 -15.66
C TRP A 11 -38.51 19.70 -16.90
N ARG A 12 -39.00 19.40 -18.11
CA ARG A 12 -38.28 19.61 -19.36
C ARG A 12 -37.97 21.09 -19.63
N LYS A 13 -38.83 22.02 -19.20
CA LYS A 13 -38.63 23.47 -19.40
C LYS A 13 -37.41 24.02 -18.67
N TYR A 14 -36.96 23.32 -17.64
CA TYR A 14 -35.80 23.72 -16.83
C TYR A 14 -34.49 23.13 -17.33
N LEU A 15 -34.52 22.27 -18.35
CA LEU A 15 -33.34 21.65 -18.94
C LEU A 15 -33.08 22.19 -20.35
N SER A 16 -31.85 22.64 -20.58
CA SER A 16 -31.44 23.21 -21.85
C SER A 16 -30.00 22.83 -22.18
N VAL A 17 -29.60 23.08 -23.42
CA VAL A 17 -28.21 23.21 -23.86
C VAL A 17 -28.09 24.57 -24.54
N ASP A 18 -26.92 25.19 -24.50
CA ASP A 18 -26.70 26.43 -25.26
C ASP A 18 -26.72 26.14 -26.77
N VAL A 19 -27.00 27.17 -27.57
CA VAL A 19 -26.72 27.14 -29.00
C VAL A 19 -25.40 27.87 -29.23
N ILE A 20 -24.34 27.14 -29.57
CA ILE A 20 -23.00 27.66 -29.77
C ILE A 20 -22.73 27.67 -31.28
N ASN A 21 -22.50 28.84 -31.85
CA ASN A 21 -22.29 29.03 -33.30
C ASN A 21 -23.39 28.38 -34.17
N GLY A 22 -24.66 28.47 -33.73
CA GLY A 22 -25.81 27.91 -34.45
C GLY A 22 -26.05 26.42 -34.24
N MET A 23 -25.20 25.72 -33.49
CA MET A 23 -25.32 24.29 -33.19
C MET A 23 -25.68 24.06 -31.72
N PRO A 24 -26.53 23.06 -31.38
CA PRO A 24 -26.75 22.68 -29.99
C PRO A 24 -25.43 22.26 -29.32
N GLY A 25 -25.15 22.81 -28.15
CA GLY A 25 -24.00 22.46 -27.33
C GLY A 25 -24.13 21.09 -26.68
N HIS A 26 -23.04 20.65 -26.04
CA HIS A 26 -22.93 19.31 -25.43
C HIS A 26 -23.06 19.32 -23.90
N GLU A 27 -23.35 20.49 -23.30
CA GLU A 27 -23.42 20.67 -21.85
C GLU A 27 -24.86 20.84 -21.38
N LEU A 28 -25.36 19.87 -20.63
CA LEU A 28 -26.70 19.94 -20.06
C LEU A 28 -26.75 20.98 -18.94
N LYS A 29 -27.75 21.85 -18.98
CA LYS A 29 -27.99 22.91 -18.00
C LYS A 29 -29.29 22.71 -17.24
N ILE A 30 -29.35 23.28 -16.04
CA ILE A 30 -30.56 23.45 -15.25
C ILE A 30 -30.73 24.93 -14.89
N ASN A 31 -31.79 25.58 -15.38
CA ASN A 31 -31.97 27.04 -15.25
C ASN A 31 -30.70 27.83 -15.64
N ASP A 32 -30.15 27.54 -16.82
CA ASP A 32 -28.92 28.12 -17.36
C ASP A 32 -27.63 27.86 -16.58
N ARG A 33 -27.71 27.11 -15.47
CA ARG A 33 -26.53 26.62 -14.73
C ARG A 33 -26.07 25.29 -15.31
N ARG A 34 -24.80 25.23 -15.70
CA ARG A 34 -24.16 23.98 -16.15
C ARG A 34 -24.27 22.92 -15.05
N LEU A 35 -24.73 21.73 -15.42
CA LEU A 35 -24.63 20.57 -14.55
C LEU A 35 -23.19 20.07 -14.54
N VAL A 36 -22.61 19.97 -13.35
CA VAL A 36 -21.24 19.52 -13.16
C VAL A 36 -21.26 18.06 -12.71
N GLY A 37 -20.65 17.20 -13.53
CA GLY A 37 -20.33 15.82 -13.12
C GLY A 37 -19.01 15.79 -12.35
N SER A 38 -18.85 14.77 -11.51
CA SER A 38 -17.54 14.42 -10.94
C SER A 38 -16.88 13.35 -11.81
N TYR A 39 -15.57 13.47 -11.99
CA TYR A 39 -14.79 12.59 -12.84
C TYR A 39 -13.51 12.19 -12.11
N LEU A 40 -13.03 10.98 -12.38
CA LEU A 40 -11.68 10.56 -12.01
C LEU A 40 -10.89 10.28 -13.28
N ARG A 41 -9.61 10.64 -13.24
CA ARG A 41 -8.63 10.20 -14.24
C ARG A 41 -8.30 8.73 -13.97
N VAL A 42 -8.29 7.93 -15.02
CA VAL A 42 -7.83 6.54 -14.98
C VAL A 42 -6.89 6.30 -16.16
N GLY A 43 -5.65 6.75 -15.98
CA GLY A 43 -4.58 6.70 -16.95
C GLY A 43 -4.65 7.79 -18.02
N LEU A 44 -3.70 7.69 -18.95
CA LEU A 44 -3.50 8.61 -20.06
C LEU A 44 -3.67 7.88 -21.40
N GLU A 45 -4.09 8.61 -22.42
CA GLU A 45 -3.97 8.19 -23.81
C GLU A 45 -2.51 8.30 -24.29
N SER A 46 -2.21 7.68 -25.44
CA SER A 46 -0.86 7.67 -26.02
C SER A 46 -0.31 9.07 -26.32
N ASN A 47 -1.18 10.05 -26.58
CA ASN A 47 -0.81 11.45 -26.78
C ASN A 47 -0.72 12.27 -25.46
N GLY A 48 -0.86 11.61 -24.30
CA GLY A 48 -0.84 12.25 -22.98
C GLY A 48 -2.17 12.85 -22.52
N ALA A 49 -3.25 12.74 -23.32
CA ALA A 49 -4.57 13.21 -22.91
C ALA A 49 -5.11 12.40 -21.73
N TRP A 50 -5.86 13.06 -20.84
CA TRP A 50 -6.45 12.41 -19.68
C TRP A 50 -7.63 11.51 -20.07
N ARG A 51 -7.65 10.28 -19.55
CA ARG A 51 -8.82 9.39 -19.65
C ARG A 51 -9.73 9.65 -18.46
N LEU A 52 -10.79 10.45 -18.69
CA LEU A 52 -11.71 10.89 -17.65
C LEU A 52 -12.98 10.05 -17.63
N PHE A 53 -13.29 9.49 -16.46
CA PHE A 53 -14.47 8.65 -16.26
C PHE A 53 -15.40 9.26 -15.23
N LYS A 54 -16.67 9.40 -15.61
CA LYS A 54 -17.71 9.96 -14.74
C LYS A 54 -17.96 9.01 -13.57
N VAL A 55 -17.83 9.51 -12.35
CA VAL A 55 -18.23 8.77 -11.15
C VAL A 55 -19.73 8.89 -10.94
N ARG A 56 -20.29 7.95 -10.18
CA ARG A 56 -21.70 7.98 -9.83
C ARG A 56 -22.07 9.25 -9.09
N GLN A 57 -23.28 9.74 -9.34
CA GLN A 57 -23.80 10.93 -8.66
C GLN A 57 -23.96 10.74 -7.15
N ASP A 58 -24.05 9.50 -6.67
CA ASP A 58 -24.09 9.12 -5.26
C ASP A 58 -22.75 8.58 -4.74
N PHE A 59 -21.68 8.65 -5.54
CA PHE A 59 -20.34 8.32 -5.09
C PHE A 59 -19.78 9.44 -4.22
N ILE A 60 -19.29 9.06 -3.04
CA ILE A 60 -18.44 9.86 -2.19
C ILE A 60 -17.21 9.03 -1.87
N ALA A 61 -16.03 9.64 -1.85
CA ALA A 61 -14.79 8.96 -1.48
C ALA A 61 -14.90 8.38 -0.06
N ALA A 62 -14.27 7.23 0.17
CA ALA A 62 -14.28 6.61 1.47
C ALA A 62 -13.52 7.48 2.47
N ALA A 63 -14.10 7.67 3.66
CA ALA A 63 -13.37 8.23 4.78
C ALA A 63 -12.26 7.24 5.20
N LYS A 64 -11.01 7.70 5.13
CA LYS A 64 -9.82 6.89 5.44
C LYS A 64 -9.16 7.44 6.69
N VAL A 65 -8.84 6.55 7.62
CA VAL A 65 -8.00 6.83 8.78
C VAL A 65 -6.72 6.04 8.57
N GLN A 66 -5.59 6.72 8.48
CA GLN A 66 -4.31 6.07 8.28
C GLN A 66 -3.99 5.16 9.47
N MET A 67 -3.59 3.93 9.19
CA MET A 67 -3.22 2.93 10.21
C MET A 67 -1.72 2.60 10.19
N GLU A 68 -1.08 2.78 9.04
CA GLU A 68 0.30 2.40 8.69
C GLU A 68 0.84 3.40 7.65
N ASP A 69 2.16 3.52 7.56
CA ASP A 69 2.85 4.28 6.50
C ASP A 69 4.15 3.59 6.08
N ASP A 70 5.27 3.82 6.80
CA ASP A 70 6.59 3.24 6.49
C ASP A 70 7.02 2.19 7.54
N ILE A 71 7.02 2.54 8.83
CA ILE A 71 7.45 1.63 9.90
C ILE A 71 6.25 1.08 10.69
N THR A 72 5.94 -0.20 10.47
CA THR A 72 4.82 -0.90 11.14
C THR A 72 5.28 -2.02 12.07
N ALA A 73 4.73 -2.05 13.28
CA ALA A 73 4.71 -3.23 14.14
C ALA A 73 3.43 -4.03 13.89
N SER A 74 3.52 -5.37 13.85
CA SER A 74 2.36 -6.22 13.65
C SER A 74 2.42 -7.54 14.39
N VAL A 75 1.25 -8.09 14.70
CA VAL A 75 1.07 -9.39 15.37
C VAL A 75 -0.08 -10.16 14.74
N VAL A 76 0.03 -11.48 14.68
CA VAL A 76 -1.06 -12.38 14.29
C VAL A 76 -1.61 -13.04 15.55
N VAL A 77 -2.92 -12.95 15.73
CA VAL A 77 -3.61 -13.46 16.92
C VAL A 77 -4.80 -14.32 16.47
N PRO A 78 -5.11 -15.43 17.15
CA PRO A 78 -6.36 -16.15 16.90
C PRO A 78 -7.55 -15.21 17.08
N ALA A 79 -8.48 -15.21 16.12
CA ALA A 79 -9.61 -14.28 16.14
C ALA A 79 -10.54 -14.54 17.34
N ALA A 80 -10.61 -15.79 17.81
CA ALA A 80 -11.42 -16.20 18.96
C ALA A 80 -10.97 -15.56 20.28
N ASP A 81 -9.71 -15.14 20.40
CA ASP A 81 -9.16 -14.50 21.61
C ASP A 81 -9.40 -12.99 21.63
N LEU A 82 -9.95 -12.43 20.55
CA LEU A 82 -10.22 -11.01 20.42
C LEU A 82 -11.72 -10.74 20.55
N SER A 83 -12.06 -9.70 21.32
CA SER A 83 -13.42 -9.19 21.42
C SER A 83 -13.63 -8.00 20.49
N ASN A 84 -14.89 -7.75 20.12
CA ASN A 84 -15.32 -6.54 19.40
C ASN A 84 -14.64 -6.31 18.04
N CYS A 85 -14.14 -7.36 17.40
CA CYS A 85 -13.60 -7.27 16.04
C CYS A 85 -14.71 -7.03 15.01
N SER A 86 -14.31 -6.58 13.82
CA SER A 86 -15.24 -6.35 12.72
C SER A 86 -15.93 -7.66 12.32
N PRO A 87 -17.27 -7.68 12.15
CA PRO A 87 -17.97 -8.88 11.68
C PRO A 87 -17.67 -9.20 10.21
N LYS A 88 -16.90 -8.36 9.51
CA LYS A 88 -16.51 -8.54 8.09
C LYS A 88 -15.27 -9.44 7.92
N SER A 89 -14.85 -10.14 8.96
CA SER A 89 -13.75 -11.10 8.93
C SER A 89 -14.14 -12.31 9.76
N ASP A 90 -14.19 -13.47 9.10
CA ASP A 90 -14.37 -14.80 9.71
C ASP A 90 -13.04 -15.59 9.74
N ASN A 91 -11.94 -14.88 9.48
CA ASN A 91 -10.61 -15.46 9.42
C ASN A 91 -10.24 -16.09 10.78
N PRO A 92 -9.66 -17.30 10.80
CA PRO A 92 -9.36 -18.00 12.05
C PRO A 92 -8.29 -17.26 12.88
N SER A 93 -7.38 -16.57 12.21
CA SER A 93 -6.45 -15.62 12.83
C SER A 93 -6.57 -14.28 12.12
N VAL A 94 -6.25 -13.20 12.82
CA VAL A 94 -6.23 -11.86 12.25
C VAL A 94 -4.90 -11.16 12.54
N LYS A 95 -4.52 -10.25 11.65
CA LYS A 95 -3.34 -9.41 11.84
C LYS A 95 -3.76 -8.06 12.43
N LEU A 96 -3.10 -7.67 13.52
CA LEU A 96 -3.20 -6.35 14.12
C LEU A 96 -1.93 -5.56 13.76
N THR A 97 -2.08 -4.28 13.48
CA THR A 97 -0.99 -3.39 13.06
C THR A 97 -0.99 -2.12 13.88
N GLN A 98 0.19 -1.54 14.03
CA GLN A 98 0.42 -0.28 14.70
C GLN A 98 1.55 0.46 13.98
N ASN A 99 1.28 1.68 13.51
CA ASN A 99 2.32 2.58 13.06
C ASN A 99 3.23 2.93 14.26
N CYS A 100 4.53 2.69 14.10
CA CYS A 100 5.57 2.97 15.10
C CYS A 100 5.91 4.48 15.19
N GLU A 101 5.55 5.24 14.17
CA GLU A 101 5.97 6.62 13.97
C GLU A 101 4.89 7.61 14.43
N TYR A 102 5.33 8.68 15.08
CA TYR A 102 4.50 9.83 15.44
C TYR A 102 4.51 10.91 14.35
N ARG A 103 5.59 10.97 13.56
CA ARG A 103 5.75 11.85 12.41
C ARG A 103 6.32 11.08 11.24
N LEU A 104 5.90 11.42 10.03
CA LEU A 104 6.23 10.73 8.79
C LEU A 104 7.22 11.55 7.98
N PHE A 105 8.33 10.96 7.54
CA PHE A 105 9.40 11.68 6.85
C PHE A 105 9.14 11.82 5.35
N GLN A 106 8.16 12.65 5.01
CA GLN A 106 7.64 12.80 3.66
C GLN A 106 8.66 13.38 2.68
N ARG A 107 8.59 12.93 1.42
CA ARG A 107 9.29 13.50 0.26
C ARG A 107 8.26 14.09 -0.71
N PRO A 108 7.97 15.40 -0.63
CA PRO A 108 6.91 16.00 -1.43
C PRO A 108 7.40 16.38 -2.84
N ASP A 109 7.49 15.39 -3.72
CA ASP A 109 8.03 15.57 -5.07
C ASP A 109 7.22 16.61 -5.89
N GLU A 110 5.89 16.65 -5.70
CA GLU A 110 4.98 17.54 -6.45
C GLU A 110 4.86 18.96 -5.86
N ALA A 111 5.31 19.17 -4.62
CA ALA A 111 5.23 20.48 -3.95
C ALA A 111 6.20 21.52 -4.55
N ILE A 112 7.07 21.10 -5.48
CA ILE A 112 7.87 22.01 -6.29
C ILE A 112 6.99 22.90 -7.19
N HIS A 113 5.76 22.48 -7.48
CA HIS A 113 4.75 23.22 -8.23
C HIS A 113 3.82 23.98 -7.27
N PRO A 114 3.94 25.32 -7.17
CA PRO A 114 3.12 26.12 -6.25
C PRO A 114 1.62 25.84 -6.37
N GLY A 115 0.97 25.58 -5.25
CA GLY A 115 -0.48 25.34 -5.15
C GLY A 115 -0.95 23.96 -5.60
N PHE A 116 -0.06 23.09 -6.09
CA PHE A 116 -0.43 21.75 -6.52
C PHE A 116 -0.60 20.80 -5.32
N ASP A 117 0.44 20.66 -4.51
CA ASP A 117 0.39 19.87 -3.27
C ASP A 117 -0.03 20.75 -2.09
N THR A 118 -1.34 20.96 -1.99
CA THR A 118 -1.95 21.77 -0.94
C THR A 118 -1.76 21.20 0.47
N GLN A 119 -1.58 19.87 0.60
CA GLN A 119 -1.32 19.24 1.90
C GLN A 119 0.08 19.58 2.39
N THR A 120 1.10 19.39 1.54
CA THR A 120 2.48 19.76 1.91
C THR A 120 2.60 21.25 2.21
N GLU A 121 1.97 22.12 1.42
CA GLU A 121 2.03 23.55 1.66
C GLU A 121 1.34 23.95 2.98
N HIS A 122 0.21 23.34 3.29
CA HIS A 122 -0.45 23.51 4.59
C HIS A 122 0.46 23.05 5.74
N ASP A 123 1.02 21.84 5.64
CA ASP A 123 1.84 21.25 6.68
C ASP A 123 3.12 22.03 6.90
N MET A 124 3.83 22.40 5.83
CA MET A 124 5.05 23.21 5.90
C MET A 124 4.81 24.63 6.43
N ALA A 125 3.64 25.22 6.17
CA ALA A 125 3.28 26.53 6.69
C ALA A 125 3.01 26.51 8.21
N ALA A 126 2.74 25.35 8.82
CA ALA A 126 2.52 25.22 10.25
C ALA A 126 3.83 25.42 11.08
N PRO A 127 3.74 25.87 12.34
CA PRO A 127 4.90 25.93 13.24
C PRO A 127 5.32 24.53 13.74
N GLY A 128 6.55 24.41 14.23
CA GLY A 128 7.04 23.18 14.88
C GLY A 128 7.42 22.05 13.90
N ASN A 129 7.78 22.42 12.68
CA ASN A 129 8.26 21.50 11.65
C ASN A 129 9.75 21.23 11.77
N PHE A 130 10.14 19.98 11.55
CA PHE A 130 11.49 19.62 11.16
C PHE A 130 11.51 19.50 9.63
N MET A 131 12.41 20.23 8.98
CA MET A 131 12.57 20.24 7.53
C MET A 131 14.02 19.97 7.17
N ALA A 132 14.25 19.30 6.04
CA ALA A 132 15.57 19.05 5.49
C ALA A 132 15.56 19.26 3.98
N ASN A 133 16.70 19.70 3.44
CA ASN A 133 16.91 19.91 2.00
C ASN A 133 16.01 20.97 1.36
N TYR A 134 15.78 22.09 2.06
CA TYR A 134 15.18 23.32 1.53
C TYR A 134 16.15 24.49 1.57
N GLU A 135 16.01 25.45 0.67
CA GLU A 135 16.75 26.72 0.75
C GLU A 135 16.28 27.56 1.95
N PRO A 136 17.20 28.14 2.74
CA PRO A 136 16.85 29.12 3.76
C PRO A 136 16.60 30.49 3.10
N LEU A 137 15.33 30.84 2.88
CA LEU A 137 14.95 32.08 2.22
C LEU A 137 14.85 33.23 3.23
N GLY A 138 15.49 34.36 2.91
CA GLY A 138 15.42 35.59 3.68
C GLY A 138 15.89 36.78 2.85
N GLY A 139 15.65 38.00 3.34
CA GLY A 139 16.04 39.26 2.68
C GLY A 139 15.68 39.28 1.19
N LYS A 140 16.67 39.57 0.33
CA LYS A 140 16.46 39.68 -1.13
C LYS A 140 15.96 38.40 -1.80
N ASN A 141 16.29 37.22 -1.27
CA ASN A 141 15.85 35.96 -1.87
C ASN A 141 14.36 35.72 -1.63
N LEU A 142 13.86 36.08 -0.45
CA LEU A 142 12.43 36.04 -0.14
C LEU A 142 11.67 37.14 -0.89
N ALA A 143 12.23 38.35 -0.97
CA ALA A 143 11.65 39.46 -1.71
C ALA A 143 11.32 39.10 -3.17
N ARG A 144 12.26 38.42 -3.87
CA ARG A 144 12.04 37.95 -5.25
C ARG A 144 10.83 37.03 -5.42
N ILE A 145 10.47 36.28 -4.38
CA ILE A 145 9.33 35.35 -4.43
C ILE A 145 8.03 36.09 -4.13
N VAL A 146 8.01 36.94 -3.10
CA VAL A 146 6.81 37.66 -2.66
C VAL A 146 6.44 38.80 -3.62
N GLU A 147 7.42 39.48 -4.20
CA GLU A 147 7.20 40.60 -5.14
C GLU A 147 6.84 40.12 -6.57
N ASP A 148 7.08 38.84 -6.91
CA ASP A 148 6.52 38.23 -8.13
C ASP A 148 5.04 37.91 -7.93
N VAL A 149 4.18 38.94 -8.05
CA VAL A 149 2.74 38.85 -7.80
C VAL A 149 2.08 37.68 -8.55
N VAL A 150 2.49 37.40 -9.79
CA VAL A 150 1.88 36.33 -10.60
C VAL A 150 2.31 34.94 -10.11
N GLY A 151 3.59 34.76 -9.79
CA GLY A 151 4.10 33.52 -9.22
C GLY A 151 3.57 33.27 -7.81
N PHE A 152 3.55 34.31 -6.99
CA PHE A 152 3.16 34.25 -5.59
C PHE A 152 1.71 33.79 -5.41
N GLN A 153 0.78 34.34 -6.19
CA GLN A 153 -0.65 33.98 -6.12
C GLN A 153 -0.97 32.52 -6.48
N LYS A 154 0.00 31.74 -6.98
CA LYS A 154 -0.17 30.30 -7.24
C LYS A 154 -0.09 29.46 -5.97
N PHE A 155 0.61 29.92 -4.94
CA PHE A 155 0.71 29.20 -3.67
C PHE A 155 -0.67 29.10 -2.99
N SER A 156 -0.86 28.04 -2.21
CA SER A 156 -2.03 27.90 -1.36
C SER A 156 -2.06 28.99 -0.27
N PRO A 157 -3.26 29.34 0.25
CA PRO A 157 -3.39 30.38 1.26
C PRO A 157 -2.48 30.22 2.50
N PRO A 158 -2.24 28.99 3.06
CA PRO A 158 -1.31 28.82 4.17
C PRO A 158 0.13 29.21 3.83
N MET A 159 0.64 28.77 2.68
CA MET A 159 2.02 29.06 2.26
C MET A 159 2.20 30.54 1.90
N LEU A 160 1.22 31.13 1.20
CA LEU A 160 1.16 32.57 0.93
C LEU A 160 1.34 33.38 2.21
N LYS A 161 0.50 33.10 3.21
CA LYS A 161 0.53 33.80 4.49
C LYS A 161 1.90 33.63 5.17
N ARG A 162 2.42 32.40 5.22
CA ARG A 162 3.71 32.12 5.87
C ARG A 162 4.87 32.91 5.23
N LEU A 163 4.91 32.98 3.91
CA LEU A 163 5.95 33.70 3.18
C LEU A 163 5.78 35.23 3.33
N GLN A 164 4.55 35.74 3.30
CA GLN A 164 4.25 37.15 3.52
C GLN A 164 4.64 37.59 4.94
N ASP A 165 4.23 36.82 5.97
CA ASP A 165 4.54 37.11 7.37
C ASP A 165 6.08 37.17 7.58
N ALA A 166 6.83 36.25 6.98
CA ALA A 166 8.29 36.24 7.06
C ALA A 166 8.95 37.40 6.29
N TYR A 167 8.32 37.85 5.19
CA TYR A 167 8.78 38.98 4.42
C TYR A 167 8.57 40.31 5.17
N ASP A 168 7.39 40.48 5.76
CA ASP A 168 7.01 41.67 6.51
C ASP A 168 7.82 41.82 7.82
N ASP A 169 8.11 40.71 8.50
CA ASP A 169 8.98 40.72 9.69
C ASP A 169 10.43 41.12 9.35
N GLY A 170 10.90 40.75 8.14
CA GLY A 170 12.22 41.13 7.64
C GLY A 170 13.40 40.49 8.37
N THR A 171 13.16 39.60 9.35
CA THR A 171 14.20 38.89 10.11
C THR A 171 14.07 37.37 10.01
N GLY A 172 15.18 36.65 10.15
CA GLY A 172 15.19 35.19 10.12
C GLY A 172 15.14 34.57 8.72
N TYR A 173 14.71 33.31 8.66
CA TYR A 173 14.62 32.51 7.44
C TYR A 173 13.31 31.72 7.38
N VAL A 174 12.82 31.48 6.16
CA VAL A 174 11.64 30.67 5.87
C VAL A 174 11.96 29.64 4.78
N ALA A 175 11.33 28.47 4.84
CA ALA A 175 11.38 27.48 3.77
C ALA A 175 10.13 27.60 2.89
N CYS A 176 10.28 27.39 1.59
CA CYS A 176 9.19 27.40 0.62
C CYS A 176 9.08 26.02 -0.04
N SER A 177 7.85 25.52 -0.21
CA SER A 177 7.56 24.24 -0.90
C SER A 177 8.23 24.16 -2.27
N ALA A 178 8.22 25.27 -3.02
CA ALA A 178 8.76 25.37 -4.37
C ALA A 178 10.30 25.57 -4.45
N HIS A 179 10.98 25.70 -3.31
CA HIS A 179 12.43 25.98 -3.28
C HIS A 179 13.21 24.92 -2.48
N PRO A 180 13.33 23.68 -2.99
CA PRO A 180 14.28 22.71 -2.47
C PRO A 180 15.70 23.28 -2.49
N ARG A 181 16.54 22.77 -1.59
CA ARG A 181 17.97 23.11 -1.52
C ARG A 181 18.64 22.89 -2.87
N LEU A 182 19.46 23.84 -3.30
CA LEU A 182 20.32 23.69 -4.46
C LEU A 182 21.53 22.80 -4.13
N VAL A 183 21.73 21.78 -4.95
CA VAL A 183 22.91 20.90 -4.95
C VAL A 183 23.50 21.00 -6.35
N ASP A 184 24.74 21.48 -6.44
CA ASP A 184 25.43 21.75 -7.71
C ASP A 184 24.60 22.62 -8.67
N GLY A 185 23.94 23.65 -8.11
CA GLY A 185 23.14 24.61 -8.86
C GLY A 185 21.76 24.10 -9.31
N LYS A 186 21.35 22.89 -8.92
CA LYS A 186 20.05 22.32 -9.27
C LYS A 186 19.22 22.04 -8.01
N PRO A 187 17.89 22.22 -8.03
CA PRO A 187 17.03 21.82 -6.92
C PRO A 187 17.20 20.33 -6.59
N SER A 188 17.37 20.04 -5.31
CA SER A 188 17.44 18.67 -4.80
C SER A 188 16.17 17.91 -5.16
N LYS A 189 16.33 16.65 -5.59
CA LYS A 189 15.22 15.70 -5.81
C LYS A 189 14.79 14.97 -4.53
N ASN A 190 15.28 15.42 -3.37
CA ASN A 190 14.96 14.83 -2.08
C ASN A 190 14.62 15.90 -1.02
N PRO A 191 13.67 16.82 -1.27
CA PRO A 191 13.13 17.70 -0.24
C PRO A 191 12.45 16.86 0.84
N ARG A 192 12.54 17.24 2.12
CA ARG A 192 11.99 16.45 3.22
C ARG A 192 11.39 17.29 4.33
N TYR A 193 10.33 16.79 4.96
CA TYR A 193 9.80 17.31 6.21
C TYR A 193 9.20 16.20 7.06
N LEU A 194 9.12 16.39 8.38
CA LEU A 194 8.42 15.48 9.29
C LEU A 194 6.97 15.91 9.48
N GLN A 195 6.09 15.33 8.66
CA GLN A 195 4.65 15.51 8.73
C GLN A 195 4.09 14.94 10.04
N LEU A 196 3.24 15.68 10.75
CA LEU A 196 2.51 15.11 11.88
C LEU A 196 1.52 14.06 11.36
N ARG A 197 1.49 12.87 11.96
CA ARG A 197 0.62 11.78 11.49
C ARG A 197 -0.84 12.27 11.39
N PRO A 198 -1.53 12.10 10.25
CA PRO A 198 -2.84 12.71 10.00
C PRO A 198 -3.94 12.38 11.03
N ASP A 199 -3.95 11.17 11.59
CA ASP A 199 -4.90 10.78 12.65
C ASP A 199 -4.65 11.50 13.99
N VAL A 200 -3.44 12.05 14.19
CA VAL A 200 -3.09 12.90 15.33
C VAL A 200 -3.36 14.36 15.02
N ALA A 201 -3.04 14.80 13.80
CA ALA A 201 -3.29 16.17 13.35
C ALA A 201 -4.80 16.48 13.30
N GLU A 202 -5.61 15.53 12.83
CA GLU A 202 -7.06 15.64 12.71
C GLU A 202 -7.78 14.50 13.45
N PRO A 203 -7.79 14.52 14.79
CA PRO A 203 -8.27 13.40 15.61
C PRO A 203 -9.77 13.14 15.46
N ILE A 204 -10.54 14.10 14.95
CA ILE A 204 -11.98 13.96 14.74
C ILE A 204 -12.32 12.81 13.80
N HIS A 205 -11.51 12.57 12.76
CA HIS A 205 -11.73 11.46 11.83
C HIS A 205 -11.56 10.11 12.51
N ARG A 206 -10.53 9.97 13.35
CA ARG A 206 -10.31 8.78 14.16
C ARG A 206 -11.45 8.57 15.15
N TYR A 207 -11.88 9.63 15.83
CA TYR A 207 -12.99 9.59 16.77
C TYR A 207 -14.30 9.14 16.12
N VAL A 208 -14.66 9.72 14.97
CA VAL A 208 -15.87 9.34 14.22
C VAL A 208 -15.80 7.89 13.74
N ALA A 209 -14.64 7.42 13.28
CA ALA A 209 -14.45 6.03 12.86
C ALA A 209 -14.59 5.04 14.04
N ASP A 210 -14.03 5.37 15.21
CA ASP A 210 -14.16 4.56 16.43
C ASP A 210 -15.62 4.52 16.90
N MET A 211 -16.26 5.69 17.04
CA MET A 211 -17.67 5.78 17.47
C MET A 211 -18.62 5.09 16.50
N GLY A 212 -18.42 5.25 15.18
CA GLY A 212 -19.19 4.54 14.17
C GLY A 212 -19.04 3.02 14.28
N SER A 213 -17.79 2.55 14.50
CA SER A 213 -17.53 1.12 14.73
C SER A 213 -18.17 0.61 16.01
N ARG A 214 -18.10 1.37 17.11
CA ARG A 214 -18.76 1.03 18.37
C ARG A 214 -20.26 0.91 18.22
N MET A 215 -20.92 1.91 17.62
CA MET A 215 -22.36 1.89 17.43
C MET A 215 -22.80 0.73 16.54
N HIS A 216 -22.08 0.47 15.45
CA HIS A 216 -22.37 -0.64 14.55
C HIS A 216 -22.24 -2.00 15.23
N ARG A 217 -21.22 -2.17 16.08
CA ARG A 217 -20.89 -3.44 16.74
C ARG A 217 -21.46 -3.55 18.17
N ARG A 218 -22.19 -2.52 18.64
CA ARG A 218 -22.75 -2.39 20.00
C ARG A 218 -21.70 -2.52 21.11
N VAL A 219 -20.53 -1.93 20.90
CA VAL A 219 -19.40 -1.97 21.86
C VAL A 219 -19.57 -0.85 22.89
N PRO A 220 -19.57 -1.16 24.21
CA PRO A 220 -19.65 -0.13 25.25
C PRO A 220 -18.48 0.87 25.20
N LEU A 221 -18.70 2.05 25.80
CA LEU A 221 -17.61 3.00 26.05
C LEU A 221 -16.60 2.39 27.03
N GLY A 222 -15.32 2.72 26.85
CA GLY A 222 -14.22 2.18 27.67
C GLY A 222 -13.71 0.80 27.23
N THR A 223 -14.48 0.05 26.45
CA THR A 223 -14.04 -1.25 25.91
C THR A 223 -13.25 -1.07 24.60
N PRO A 224 -12.13 -1.77 24.37
CA PRO A 224 -11.41 -1.69 23.10
C PRO A 224 -12.25 -2.15 21.89
N VAL A 225 -12.11 -1.45 20.77
CA VAL A 225 -12.63 -1.86 19.46
C VAL A 225 -11.50 -2.48 18.65
N CYS A 226 -11.67 -3.73 18.23
CA CYS A 226 -10.67 -4.43 17.43
C CYS A 226 -10.85 -4.09 15.94
N SER A 227 -9.83 -3.53 15.31
CA SER A 227 -9.83 -3.19 13.87
C SER A 227 -8.67 -3.90 13.18
N PRO A 228 -8.82 -5.19 12.86
CA PRO A 228 -7.77 -5.97 12.23
C PRO A 228 -7.62 -5.62 10.75
N VAL A 229 -6.53 -6.08 10.15
CA VAL A 229 -6.38 -6.13 8.69
C VAL A 229 -7.51 -6.98 8.10
N ASN A 230 -8.16 -6.50 7.03
CA ASN A 230 -9.22 -7.22 6.34
C ASN A 230 -8.82 -7.71 4.94
N ALA A 231 -7.78 -7.12 4.35
CA ALA A 231 -7.28 -7.48 3.04
C ALA A 231 -5.84 -6.98 2.89
N VAL A 232 -5.04 -7.68 2.09
CA VAL A 232 -3.66 -7.30 1.76
C VAL A 232 -3.57 -7.12 0.25
N LEU A 233 -3.27 -5.90 -0.17
CA LEU A 233 -3.09 -5.54 -1.58
C LEU A 233 -1.75 -4.83 -1.74
N ALA A 234 -0.75 -5.53 -2.25
CA ALA A 234 0.58 -4.95 -2.48
C ALA A 234 0.59 -4.03 -3.70
N GLY A 235 1.34 -2.93 -3.63
CA GLY A 235 1.60 -2.09 -4.79
C GLY A 235 2.73 -2.66 -5.65
N ARG A 236 2.61 -2.58 -6.98
CA ARG A 236 3.71 -2.88 -7.91
C ARG A 236 4.02 -1.68 -8.77
N ARG A 237 5.29 -1.28 -8.78
CA ARG A 237 5.78 -0.25 -9.71
C ARG A 237 6.16 -0.91 -11.03
N ASN A 238 5.32 -0.74 -12.01
CA ASN A 238 5.52 -1.23 -13.37
C ASN A 238 6.17 -0.16 -14.24
N ASN A 239 6.95 -0.60 -15.23
CA ASN A 239 7.55 0.27 -16.23
C ASN A 239 7.52 -0.38 -17.63
N PRO A 240 7.41 0.45 -18.68
CA PRO A 240 7.62 0.02 -20.05
C PRO A 240 9.13 -0.27 -20.28
N PRO A 241 9.49 -0.87 -21.42
CA PRO A 241 10.88 -0.91 -21.83
C PRO A 241 11.41 0.51 -22.08
N GLU A 242 12.59 0.84 -21.55
CA GLU A 242 13.33 2.07 -21.82
C GLU A 242 14.79 1.71 -22.16
N HIS A 243 15.59 2.65 -22.67
CA HIS A 243 17.00 2.36 -22.98
C HIS A 243 17.76 1.89 -21.74
N GLY A 244 18.25 0.64 -21.77
CA GLY A 244 18.94 0.01 -20.65
C GLY A 244 18.04 -0.51 -19.52
N ILE A 245 16.72 -0.40 -19.65
CA ILE A 245 15.73 -0.84 -18.65
C ILE A 245 14.77 -1.84 -19.31
N ARG A 246 14.78 -3.08 -18.81
CA ARG A 246 13.85 -4.12 -19.26
C ARG A 246 12.43 -3.89 -18.77
N PRO A 247 11.41 -4.34 -19.52
CA PRO A 247 10.01 -4.19 -19.15
C PRO A 247 9.66 -4.95 -17.87
N LEU A 248 8.71 -4.40 -17.10
CA LEU A 248 8.05 -5.06 -15.97
C LEU A 248 6.53 -4.83 -15.94
N ALA A 249 5.96 -4.13 -16.91
CA ALA A 249 4.54 -3.81 -16.98
C ALA A 249 3.67 -4.97 -17.50
N VAL A 250 3.87 -6.18 -17.00
CA VAL A 250 3.11 -7.39 -17.39
C VAL A 250 1.84 -7.61 -16.55
N TYR A 251 1.62 -6.79 -15.54
CA TYR A 251 0.45 -6.87 -14.66
C TYR A 251 -0.68 -5.99 -15.20
N ASN A 252 -1.90 -6.52 -15.13
CA ASN A 252 -3.13 -5.75 -15.28
C ASN A 252 -3.44 -4.97 -13.96
N PRO A 253 -4.55 -4.21 -13.88
CA PRO A 253 -4.86 -3.38 -12.72
C PRO A 253 -4.86 -4.10 -11.36
N ILE A 254 -5.35 -5.34 -11.29
CA ILE A 254 -5.48 -6.12 -10.05
C ILE A 254 -5.19 -7.59 -10.34
N HIS A 255 -4.14 -8.11 -9.72
CA HIS A 255 -3.80 -9.52 -9.73
C HIS A 255 -4.09 -10.18 -8.38
N TYR A 256 -4.39 -11.46 -8.40
CA TYR A 256 -4.40 -12.36 -7.25
C TYR A 256 -3.34 -13.43 -7.46
N GLN A 257 -2.48 -13.63 -6.47
CA GLN A 257 -1.49 -14.69 -6.49
C GLN A 257 -1.74 -15.63 -5.31
N GLU A 258 -1.71 -16.93 -5.61
CA GLU A 258 -1.62 -17.95 -4.57
C GLU A 258 -0.28 -17.82 -3.84
N LEU A 259 -0.19 -18.38 -2.64
CA LEU A 259 0.95 -18.15 -1.76
C LEU A 259 2.33 -18.47 -2.38
N PRO A 260 2.52 -19.54 -3.18
CA PRO A 260 3.81 -19.77 -3.84
C PRO A 260 4.24 -18.60 -4.72
N GLU A 261 3.41 -18.19 -5.68
CA GLU A 261 3.70 -17.07 -6.60
C GLU A 261 3.84 -15.74 -5.85
N LEU A 262 2.97 -15.49 -4.87
CA LEU A 262 3.05 -14.30 -4.02
C LEU A 262 4.39 -14.23 -3.29
N PHE A 263 4.89 -15.36 -2.80
CA PHE A 263 6.17 -15.40 -2.11
C PHE A 263 7.37 -15.34 -3.07
N MET A 264 7.25 -15.81 -4.32
CA MET A 264 8.28 -15.52 -5.33
C MET A 264 8.46 -14.00 -5.51
N ASP A 265 7.34 -13.27 -5.50
CA ASP A 265 7.34 -11.81 -5.57
C ASP A 265 7.87 -11.14 -4.30
N PHE A 266 7.42 -11.57 -3.12
CA PHE A 266 7.88 -11.01 -1.83
C PHE A 266 9.34 -11.31 -1.51
N ILE A 267 9.89 -12.43 -1.97
CA ILE A 267 11.32 -12.74 -1.84
C ILE A 267 12.16 -11.75 -2.65
N CYS A 268 11.66 -11.33 -3.81
CA CYS A 268 12.43 -10.56 -4.78
C CYS A 268 12.19 -9.05 -4.71
N SER A 269 10.95 -8.62 -4.46
CA SER A 269 10.54 -7.21 -4.43
C SER A 269 11.11 -6.42 -5.61
N LEU A 270 10.68 -6.77 -6.82
CA LEU A 270 11.24 -6.28 -8.06
C LEU A 270 10.79 -4.84 -8.38
N THR A 271 11.73 -4.04 -8.88
CA THR A 271 11.52 -2.66 -9.36
C THR A 271 12.36 -2.41 -10.61
N GLY A 272 11.79 -1.77 -11.63
CA GLY A 272 12.51 -1.52 -12.88
C GLY A 272 13.47 -0.33 -12.84
N LYS A 273 13.41 0.49 -11.78
CA LYS A 273 14.26 1.68 -11.63
C LYS A 273 15.11 1.55 -10.36
N SER A 274 16.04 0.61 -10.35
CA SER A 274 17.10 0.52 -9.34
C SER A 274 18.43 1.10 -9.88
N PRO A 275 19.22 1.84 -9.07
CA PRO A 275 20.47 2.48 -9.51
C PRO A 275 21.61 1.53 -9.92
N SER A 276 21.51 0.22 -9.65
CA SER A 276 22.58 -0.75 -9.96
C SER A 276 22.27 -1.47 -11.28
N THR A 277 23.14 -1.30 -12.26
CA THR A 277 23.06 -1.83 -13.63
C THR A 277 22.86 -3.35 -13.72
N THR A 278 22.14 -3.75 -14.79
CA THR A 278 21.79 -5.10 -15.32
C THR A 278 20.54 -5.81 -14.75
N GLY A 279 19.37 -5.46 -15.29
CA GLY A 279 18.09 -6.16 -15.10
C GLY A 279 17.09 -5.43 -14.21
N ALA A 280 15.94 -6.07 -13.90
CA ALA A 280 15.09 -5.61 -12.81
C ALA A 280 15.90 -5.55 -11.50
N GLY A 281 15.81 -4.41 -10.81
CA GLY A 281 16.37 -4.26 -9.47
C GLY A 281 15.54 -5.02 -8.44
N SER A 282 16.20 -5.53 -7.41
CA SER A 282 15.55 -6.13 -6.23
C SER A 282 15.75 -5.21 -5.03
N GLU A 283 14.67 -4.91 -4.31
CA GLU A 283 14.72 -4.20 -3.02
C GLU A 283 15.01 -5.15 -1.84
N GLY A 284 15.28 -6.43 -2.14
CA GLY A 284 15.40 -7.51 -1.16
C GLY A 284 14.05 -7.95 -0.59
N ALA A 285 14.05 -9.04 0.16
CA ALA A 285 12.83 -9.63 0.69
C ALA A 285 11.95 -8.61 1.42
N LEU A 286 10.66 -8.57 1.06
CA LEU A 286 9.64 -7.70 1.64
C LEU A 286 9.99 -6.20 1.59
N THR A 287 10.77 -5.77 0.58
CA THR A 287 11.34 -4.41 0.46
C THR A 287 12.21 -3.99 1.66
N LYS A 288 12.74 -4.97 2.42
CA LYS A 288 13.51 -4.75 3.65
C LYS A 288 15.01 -4.99 3.49
N GLY A 289 15.52 -5.17 2.28
CA GLY A 289 16.96 -5.41 2.03
C GLY A 289 17.87 -4.39 2.74
N PRO A 290 17.63 -3.08 2.62
CA PRO A 290 18.44 -2.06 3.31
C PRO A 290 18.20 -1.95 4.83
N PHE A 291 17.17 -2.59 5.36
CA PHE A 291 16.67 -2.38 6.73
C PHE A 291 16.72 -3.66 7.59
N ASN A 292 17.26 -4.75 7.06
CA ASN A 292 17.35 -6.02 7.77
C ASN A 292 18.81 -6.39 8.00
N ALA A 293 19.25 -6.28 9.26
CA ALA A 293 20.58 -6.68 9.69
C ALA A 293 20.72 -8.19 9.95
N LEU A 294 19.66 -8.97 9.74
CA LEU A 294 19.61 -10.42 9.91
C LEU A 294 19.39 -11.13 8.56
N ARG A 295 19.52 -12.46 8.57
CA ARG A 295 19.13 -13.29 7.41
C ARG A 295 17.64 -13.08 7.08
N PRO A 296 17.28 -12.79 5.81
CA PRO A 296 15.89 -12.50 5.44
C PRO A 296 14.91 -13.66 5.65
N THR A 297 15.41 -14.89 5.77
CA THR A 297 14.61 -16.10 6.01
C THR A 297 13.77 -16.02 7.27
N ALA A 298 14.24 -15.35 8.33
CA ALA A 298 13.46 -15.15 9.56
C ALA A 298 12.16 -14.37 9.29
N ASP A 299 12.27 -13.29 8.51
CA ASP A 299 11.14 -12.43 8.12
C ASP A 299 10.21 -13.16 7.14
N LEU A 300 10.77 -13.83 6.14
CA LEU A 300 9.99 -14.59 5.15
C LEU A 300 9.21 -15.74 5.80
N ASN A 301 9.83 -16.49 6.70
CA ASN A 301 9.16 -17.55 7.46
C ASN A 301 8.00 -16.99 8.28
N ASN A 302 8.20 -15.86 8.95
CA ASN A 302 7.16 -15.22 9.75
C ASN A 302 6.03 -14.66 8.88
N ALA A 303 6.36 -14.04 7.74
CA ALA A 303 5.38 -13.57 6.78
C ALA A 303 4.54 -14.71 6.22
N LEU A 304 5.16 -15.84 5.83
CA LEU A 304 4.42 -16.97 5.27
C LEU A 304 3.45 -17.57 6.29
N VAL A 305 3.93 -17.82 7.51
CA VAL A 305 3.09 -18.28 8.61
C VAL A 305 1.94 -17.31 8.85
N SER A 306 2.19 -16.00 8.82
CA SER A 306 1.13 -14.99 8.93
C SER A 306 0.05 -15.15 7.86
N PHE A 307 0.42 -15.26 6.58
CA PHE A 307 -0.55 -15.42 5.49
C PHE A 307 -1.35 -16.73 5.60
N ILE A 308 -0.69 -17.84 5.94
CA ILE A 308 -1.35 -19.14 6.09
C ILE A 308 -2.33 -19.13 7.27
N LEU A 309 -1.93 -18.59 8.43
CA LEU A 309 -2.76 -18.59 9.64
C LEU A 309 -3.95 -17.65 9.53
N THR A 310 -3.81 -16.51 8.85
CA THR A 310 -4.92 -15.58 8.63
C THR A 310 -5.78 -16.01 7.45
N GLY A 311 -5.26 -16.77 6.49
CA GLY A 311 -5.96 -17.08 5.25
C GLY A 311 -6.19 -15.84 4.38
N TYR A 312 -5.32 -14.83 4.49
CA TYR A 312 -5.43 -13.63 3.66
C TYR A 312 -5.04 -13.94 2.20
N ALA A 313 -5.85 -13.44 1.28
CA ALA A 313 -5.53 -13.45 -0.14
C ALA A 313 -4.45 -12.41 -0.45
N GLY A 314 -3.44 -12.81 -1.23
CA GLY A 314 -2.40 -11.92 -1.75
C GLY A 314 -2.84 -11.29 -3.05
N PHE A 315 -3.42 -10.09 -2.98
CA PHE A 315 -3.68 -9.28 -4.17
C PHE A 315 -2.53 -8.30 -4.42
N SER A 316 -2.39 -7.87 -5.66
CA SER A 316 -1.48 -6.79 -6.05
C SER A 316 -2.14 -5.83 -7.03
N SER A 317 -1.71 -4.57 -7.02
CA SER A 317 -2.24 -3.51 -7.90
C SER A 317 -1.14 -2.81 -8.68
N ALA A 318 -1.40 -2.53 -9.95
CA ALA A 318 -0.46 -1.85 -10.83
C ALA A 318 -0.36 -0.34 -10.54
N ALA A 319 0.87 0.17 -10.51
CA ALA A 319 1.21 1.59 -10.50
C ALA A 319 2.26 1.90 -11.59
N GLY A 320 2.29 3.14 -12.05
CA GLY A 320 3.14 3.58 -13.17
C GLY A 320 2.51 3.23 -14.51
N TYR A 321 2.56 1.95 -14.90
CA TYR A 321 2.14 1.46 -16.20
C TYR A 321 1.37 0.13 -16.15
N VAL A 322 0.51 -0.10 -17.16
CA VAL A 322 -0.11 -1.39 -17.47
C VAL A 322 0.18 -1.70 -18.93
N GLY A 323 1.01 -2.70 -19.21
CA GLY A 323 1.62 -2.87 -20.52
C GLY A 323 2.59 -1.72 -20.89
N PRO A 324 3.21 -1.77 -22.08
CA PRO A 324 4.16 -0.77 -22.52
C PRO A 324 3.55 0.61 -22.82
N GLU A 325 2.25 0.70 -23.12
CA GLU A 325 1.65 1.92 -23.65
C GLU A 325 0.76 2.65 -22.64
N ARG A 326 0.12 1.94 -21.70
CA ARG A 326 -0.88 2.56 -20.80
C ARG A 326 -0.24 3.06 -19.52
N ARG A 327 0.09 4.35 -19.50
CA ARG A 327 0.52 5.07 -18.28
C ARG A 327 -0.68 5.30 -17.36
N VAL A 328 -0.58 4.86 -16.12
CA VAL A 328 -1.63 4.92 -15.09
C VAL A 328 -1.23 5.70 -13.83
N ASP A 329 0.05 6.09 -13.70
CA ASP A 329 0.59 6.74 -12.49
C ASP A 329 0.11 6.02 -11.21
N HIS A 330 -0.57 6.71 -10.30
CA HIS A 330 -1.20 6.14 -9.09
C HIS A 330 -2.73 6.08 -9.18
N ASP A 331 -3.31 6.28 -10.37
CA ASP A 331 -4.77 6.36 -10.54
C ASP A 331 -5.44 5.05 -10.07
N ILE A 332 -4.86 3.89 -10.40
CA ILE A 332 -5.35 2.58 -9.94
C ILE A 332 -5.14 2.42 -8.44
N SER A 333 -3.97 2.81 -7.92
CA SER A 333 -3.64 2.71 -6.50
C SER A 333 -4.66 3.43 -5.61
N LEU A 334 -5.12 4.62 -6.04
CA LEU A 334 -6.14 5.40 -5.33
C LEU A 334 -7.53 4.75 -5.36
N LEU A 335 -7.84 3.98 -6.41
CA LEU A 335 -9.12 3.28 -6.55
C LEU A 335 -9.21 2.02 -5.68
N ILE A 336 -8.08 1.40 -5.33
CA ILE A 336 -8.06 0.15 -4.55
C ILE A 336 -8.88 0.23 -3.25
N PRO A 337 -8.62 1.17 -2.32
CA PRO A 337 -9.41 1.25 -1.08
C PRO A 337 -10.88 1.59 -1.36
N GLU A 338 -11.18 2.30 -2.45
CA GLU A 338 -12.55 2.64 -2.83
C GLU A 338 -13.33 1.41 -3.30
N ILE A 339 -12.76 0.59 -4.17
CA ILE A 339 -13.45 -0.61 -4.63
C ILE A 339 -13.54 -1.64 -3.50
N TRP A 340 -12.43 -1.90 -2.79
CA TRP A 340 -12.35 -3.00 -1.82
C TRP A 340 -13.29 -2.81 -0.63
N CYS A 341 -13.46 -1.57 -0.14
CA CYS A 341 -14.35 -1.30 0.99
C CYS A 341 -15.85 -1.46 0.63
N ARG A 342 -16.19 -1.41 -0.67
CA ARG A 342 -17.55 -1.56 -1.23
C ARG A 342 -17.88 -2.99 -1.67
N LEU A 343 -16.91 -3.91 -1.62
CA LEU A 343 -17.14 -5.35 -1.80
C LEU A 343 -17.55 -5.98 -0.46
N SER A 344 -18.48 -6.91 -0.49
CA SER A 344 -18.73 -7.83 0.63
C SER A 344 -17.56 -8.79 0.81
N GLN A 345 -17.52 -9.50 1.95
CA GLN A 345 -16.48 -10.50 2.23
C GLN A 345 -16.42 -11.59 1.15
N ARG A 346 -17.57 -12.11 0.73
CA ARG A 346 -17.68 -13.10 -0.34
C ARG A 346 -17.20 -12.56 -1.70
N GLU A 347 -17.43 -11.29 -1.99
CA GLU A 347 -16.97 -10.64 -3.22
C GLU A 347 -15.46 -10.33 -3.20
N ARG A 348 -14.76 -10.58 -2.08
CA ARG A 348 -13.29 -10.48 -1.96
C ARG A 348 -12.59 -11.84 -1.93
N ASP A 349 -13.36 -12.93 -1.80
CA ASP A 349 -12.83 -14.29 -1.76
C ASP A 349 -12.35 -14.72 -3.16
N PRO A 350 -11.05 -15.00 -3.36
CA PRO A 350 -10.51 -15.42 -4.65
C PRO A 350 -11.18 -16.69 -5.20
N ALA A 351 -11.49 -17.67 -4.35
CA ALA A 351 -12.11 -18.91 -4.82
C ALA A 351 -13.51 -18.64 -5.41
N TRP A 352 -14.27 -17.75 -4.78
CA TRP A 352 -15.55 -17.31 -5.29
C TRP A 352 -15.41 -16.49 -6.58
N LEU A 353 -14.43 -15.58 -6.64
CA LEU A 353 -14.16 -14.75 -7.81
C LEU A 353 -13.75 -15.59 -9.03
N ILE A 354 -12.86 -16.58 -8.84
CA ILE A 354 -12.44 -17.53 -9.88
C ILE A 354 -13.65 -18.33 -10.37
N LYS A 355 -14.42 -18.94 -9.46
CA LYS A 355 -15.61 -19.75 -9.82
C LYS A 355 -16.65 -18.95 -10.62
N ARG A 356 -16.74 -17.64 -10.41
CA ARG A 356 -17.66 -16.74 -11.11
C ARG A 356 -17.06 -16.11 -12.37
N GLY A 357 -15.79 -16.37 -12.70
CA GLY A 357 -15.11 -15.79 -13.86
C GLY A 357 -14.78 -14.30 -13.69
N TYR A 358 -14.70 -13.81 -12.45
CA TYR A 358 -14.20 -12.47 -12.12
C TYR A 358 -12.67 -12.42 -12.09
N LEU A 359 -12.03 -13.56 -11.85
CA LEU A 359 -10.59 -13.76 -11.98
C LEU A 359 -10.33 -14.82 -13.06
N GLU A 360 -9.34 -14.60 -13.91
CA GLU A 360 -8.85 -15.58 -14.89
C GLU A 360 -7.38 -15.94 -14.60
N ALA A 361 -7.04 -17.22 -14.70
CA ALA A 361 -5.67 -17.71 -14.54
C ALA A 361 -4.82 -17.34 -15.75
N ILE A 362 -3.61 -16.86 -15.50
CA ILE A 362 -2.60 -16.68 -16.54
C ILE A 362 -1.85 -18.00 -16.70
N LYS A 363 -1.65 -18.44 -17.94
CA LYS A 363 -1.04 -19.74 -18.24
C LYS A 363 0.32 -19.55 -18.91
N ASP A 364 1.21 -20.50 -18.68
CA ASP A 364 2.45 -20.62 -19.46
C ASP A 364 2.11 -20.79 -20.94
N PHE A 365 2.97 -20.26 -21.81
CA PHE A 365 2.84 -20.38 -23.26
C PHE A 365 4.22 -20.39 -23.92
N GLU A 366 4.29 -20.69 -25.22
CA GLU A 366 5.53 -20.56 -26.00
C GLU A 366 5.52 -19.30 -26.84
N HIS A 367 6.66 -18.60 -26.89
CA HIS A 367 6.89 -17.45 -27.75
C HIS A 367 8.31 -17.56 -28.33
N GLU A 368 8.43 -17.50 -29.66
CA GLU A 368 9.72 -17.61 -30.37
C GLU A 368 10.57 -18.84 -29.97
N GLY A 369 9.91 -19.97 -29.69
CA GLY A 369 10.58 -21.21 -29.28
C GLY A 369 11.06 -21.24 -27.83
N GLN A 370 10.73 -20.22 -27.02
CA GLN A 370 11.02 -20.16 -25.60
C GLN A 370 9.72 -20.30 -24.79
N LYS A 371 9.81 -21.05 -23.68
CA LYS A 371 8.71 -21.19 -22.72
C LYS A 371 8.63 -19.93 -21.85
N VAL A 372 7.49 -19.25 -21.89
CA VAL A 372 7.17 -18.10 -21.04
C VAL A 372 6.42 -18.59 -19.81
N LEU A 373 7.01 -18.46 -18.62
CA LEU A 373 6.43 -18.92 -17.34
C LEU A 373 5.40 -17.92 -16.77
N ALA A 374 4.43 -17.53 -17.59
CA ALA A 374 3.46 -16.47 -17.23
C ALA A 374 2.50 -16.90 -16.11
N SER A 375 2.39 -18.19 -15.80
CA SER A 375 1.62 -18.67 -14.63
C SER A 375 2.13 -18.12 -13.29
N ARG A 376 3.39 -17.67 -13.21
CA ARG A 376 3.94 -16.99 -12.02
C ARG A 376 3.23 -15.67 -11.68
N LEU A 377 2.49 -15.09 -12.63
CA LEU A 377 1.67 -13.88 -12.43
C LEU A 377 0.33 -14.19 -11.74
N GLY A 378 -0.01 -15.46 -11.54
CA GLY A 378 -1.23 -15.93 -10.88
C GLY A 378 -2.49 -15.67 -11.71
N TYR A 379 -3.44 -14.98 -11.11
CA TYR A 379 -4.74 -14.64 -11.68
C TYR A 379 -4.86 -13.13 -11.82
N ARG A 380 -5.73 -12.70 -12.73
CA ARG A 380 -6.00 -11.29 -12.97
C ARG A 380 -7.48 -11.00 -13.08
N ILE A 381 -7.90 -9.77 -12.78
CA ILE A 381 -9.31 -9.38 -12.95
C ILE A 381 -9.74 -9.40 -14.42
N THR A 382 -11.01 -9.73 -14.66
CA THR A 382 -11.60 -9.80 -16.01
C THR A 382 -12.53 -8.63 -16.29
N GLU A 383 -12.99 -8.50 -17.54
CA GLU A 383 -14.07 -7.55 -17.89
C GLU A 383 -15.32 -7.77 -17.03
N ARG A 384 -15.61 -9.03 -16.68
CA ARG A 384 -16.73 -9.36 -15.80
C ARG A 384 -16.56 -8.73 -14.41
N PHE A 385 -15.33 -8.65 -13.87
CA PHE A 385 -15.06 -7.99 -12.60
C PHE A 385 -15.37 -6.49 -12.70
N VAL A 386 -14.92 -5.88 -13.80
CA VAL A 386 -15.17 -4.47 -14.08
C VAL A 386 -16.67 -4.20 -14.15
N GLN A 387 -17.40 -4.95 -14.96
CA GLN A 387 -18.86 -4.86 -15.08
C GLN A 387 -19.57 -5.06 -13.74
N GLY A 388 -19.16 -6.08 -12.96
CA GLY A 388 -19.82 -6.48 -11.72
C GLY A 388 -19.58 -5.51 -10.56
N PHE A 389 -18.41 -4.88 -10.49
CA PHE A 389 -17.99 -4.16 -9.28
C PHE A 389 -17.62 -2.70 -9.51
N MET A 390 -17.05 -2.32 -10.67
CA MET A 390 -16.64 -0.94 -10.90
C MET A 390 -17.84 0.01 -11.03
N GLY A 391 -19.04 -0.53 -11.28
CA GLY A 391 -20.32 0.20 -11.22
C GLY A 391 -20.69 0.66 -9.80
N LYS A 392 -19.91 0.31 -8.77
CA LYS A 392 -20.02 0.89 -7.42
C LYS A 392 -19.31 2.25 -7.30
N ILE A 393 -18.52 2.63 -8.31
CA ILE A 393 -17.76 3.90 -8.38
C ILE A 393 -18.16 4.69 -9.62
N PHE A 394 -18.17 4.06 -10.79
CA PHE A 394 -18.34 4.72 -12.08
C PHE A 394 -19.75 4.56 -12.66
N ASP A 395 -20.21 5.57 -13.40
CA ASP A 395 -21.49 5.53 -14.13
C ASP A 395 -21.43 4.56 -15.33
N GLY A 396 -20.29 4.51 -16.02
CA GLY A 396 -20.03 3.62 -17.15
C GLY A 396 -18.83 2.72 -16.86
N PRO A 397 -19.01 1.60 -16.13
CA PRO A 397 -17.88 0.82 -15.63
C PRO A 397 -17.08 0.11 -16.73
N THR A 398 -17.72 -0.36 -17.80
CA THR A 398 -17.07 -1.14 -18.87
C THR A 398 -16.01 -0.37 -19.65
N THR A 399 -16.04 0.96 -19.65
CA THR A 399 -15.09 1.76 -20.41
C THR A 399 -13.85 2.13 -19.60
N VAL A 400 -13.85 1.92 -18.28
CA VAL A 400 -12.77 2.34 -17.38
C VAL A 400 -11.47 1.60 -17.69
N PHE A 401 -11.56 0.27 -17.81
CA PHE A 401 -10.46 -0.60 -18.22
C PHE A 401 -10.83 -1.27 -19.53
N ASP A 402 -10.17 -0.86 -20.61
CA ASP A 402 -10.32 -1.47 -21.92
C ASP A 402 -9.54 -2.79 -22.01
N GLU A 403 -9.66 -3.48 -23.14
CA GLU A 403 -8.99 -4.77 -23.36
C GLU A 403 -7.46 -4.65 -23.21
N ALA A 404 -6.86 -3.57 -23.71
CA ALA A 404 -5.42 -3.33 -23.60
C ALA A 404 -4.96 -3.21 -22.14
N ILE A 405 -5.77 -2.64 -21.26
CA ILE A 405 -5.47 -2.57 -19.82
C ILE A 405 -5.71 -3.94 -19.14
N LEU A 406 -6.80 -4.63 -19.47
CA LEU A 406 -7.14 -5.91 -18.82
C LEU A 406 -6.23 -7.06 -19.26
N ARG A 407 -5.73 -6.99 -20.50
CA ARG A 407 -4.88 -7.95 -21.18
C ARG A 407 -3.65 -7.24 -21.77
N PRO A 408 -2.67 -6.84 -20.94
CA PRO A 408 -1.52 -6.05 -21.39
C PRO A 408 -0.68 -6.73 -22.50
N GLU A 409 -0.74 -8.05 -22.63
CA GLU A 409 -0.14 -8.81 -23.73
C GLU A 409 -0.70 -8.45 -25.11
N THR A 410 -1.89 -7.84 -25.19
CA THR A 410 -2.48 -7.38 -26.46
C THR A 410 -1.86 -6.08 -26.98
N GLN A 411 -1.13 -5.34 -26.12
CA GLN A 411 -0.38 -4.15 -26.53
C GLN A 411 0.88 -4.55 -27.31
N ASP A 412 1.67 -5.47 -26.77
CA ASP A 412 2.84 -6.06 -27.41
C ASP A 412 3.20 -7.38 -26.72
N LEU A 413 3.05 -8.50 -27.45
CA LEU A 413 3.29 -9.84 -26.91
C LEU A 413 4.79 -10.10 -26.64
N GLY A 414 5.68 -9.55 -27.46
CA GLY A 414 7.13 -9.72 -27.29
C GLY A 414 7.64 -8.99 -26.04
N VAL A 415 7.17 -7.76 -25.83
CA VAL A 415 7.46 -7.00 -24.60
C VAL A 415 6.85 -7.68 -23.36
N PHE A 416 5.65 -8.24 -23.49
CA PHE A 416 5.04 -9.00 -22.40
C PHE A 416 5.86 -10.25 -22.04
N ALA A 417 6.28 -11.04 -23.05
CA ALA A 417 7.12 -12.21 -22.86
C ALA A 417 8.47 -11.84 -22.21
N ASP A 418 9.15 -10.81 -22.72
CA ASP A 418 10.41 -10.31 -22.15
C ASP A 418 10.24 -9.85 -20.69
N GLY A 419 9.11 -9.20 -20.37
CA GLY A 419 8.81 -8.80 -19.00
C GLY A 419 8.64 -9.98 -18.04
N VAL A 420 7.99 -11.06 -18.49
CA VAL A 420 7.89 -12.31 -17.71
C VAL A 420 9.25 -12.98 -17.55
N HIS A 421 10.07 -13.03 -18.61
CA HIS A 421 11.43 -13.55 -18.54
C HIS A 421 12.29 -12.74 -17.55
N ASN A 422 12.21 -11.41 -17.61
CA ASN A 422 12.91 -10.52 -16.69
C ASN A 422 12.54 -10.80 -15.22
N ILE A 423 11.26 -11.05 -14.92
CA ILE A 423 10.80 -11.47 -13.58
C ILE A 423 11.42 -12.82 -13.21
N CYS A 424 11.34 -13.82 -14.07
CA CYS A 424 11.82 -15.18 -13.79
C CYS A 424 13.33 -15.23 -13.57
N GLU A 425 14.11 -14.54 -14.41
CA GLU A 425 15.57 -14.41 -14.27
C GLU A 425 15.94 -13.70 -12.97
N ALA A 426 15.23 -12.63 -12.61
CA ALA A 426 15.47 -11.93 -11.35
C ALA A 426 15.14 -12.83 -10.15
N GLN A 427 14.04 -13.58 -10.21
CA GLN A 427 13.68 -14.57 -9.20
C GLN A 427 14.75 -15.67 -9.06
N GLN A 428 15.28 -16.17 -10.17
CA GLN A 428 16.37 -17.14 -10.17
C GLN A 428 17.63 -16.57 -9.50
N ARG A 429 18.07 -15.37 -9.92
CA ARG A 429 19.24 -14.71 -9.35
C ARG A 429 19.10 -14.45 -7.85
N VAL A 430 17.93 -14.01 -7.40
CA VAL A 430 17.67 -13.75 -5.97
C VAL A 430 17.65 -15.06 -5.20
N ALA A 431 16.93 -16.08 -5.66
CA ALA A 431 16.83 -17.36 -4.98
C ALA A 431 18.19 -18.08 -4.88
N GLN A 432 19.01 -18.02 -5.93
CA GLN A 432 20.36 -18.62 -5.92
C GLN A 432 21.21 -18.09 -4.77
N ARG A 433 21.08 -16.81 -4.38
CA ARG A 433 21.82 -16.24 -3.24
C ARG A 433 21.51 -16.92 -1.91
N TYR A 434 20.27 -17.36 -1.70
CA TYR A 434 19.89 -18.10 -0.48
C TYR A 434 20.51 -19.50 -0.43
N LEU A 435 20.75 -20.11 -1.61
CA LEU A 435 21.45 -21.38 -1.72
C LEU A 435 22.95 -21.17 -1.49
N ASP A 436 23.53 -20.15 -2.12
CA ASP A 436 24.97 -19.86 -2.06
C ASP A 436 25.45 -19.50 -0.65
N ASP A 437 24.66 -18.74 0.12
CA ASP A 437 24.99 -18.35 1.51
C ASP A 437 24.52 -19.35 2.58
N GLY A 438 23.86 -20.44 2.16
CA GLY A 438 23.32 -21.49 3.00
C GLY A 438 22.10 -21.07 3.85
N SER A 439 21.56 -19.86 3.69
CA SER A 439 20.40 -19.40 4.44
C SER A 439 19.13 -20.18 4.10
N VAL A 440 19.07 -20.84 2.93
CA VAL A 440 17.98 -21.75 2.55
C VAL A 440 17.71 -22.85 3.59
N GLU A 441 18.70 -23.25 4.38
CA GLU A 441 18.54 -24.25 5.44
C GLU A 441 17.73 -23.73 6.65
N GLU A 442 17.63 -22.42 6.81
CA GLU A 442 16.79 -21.77 7.83
C GLU A 442 15.37 -21.51 7.32
N ALA A 443 15.11 -21.67 6.02
CA ALA A 443 13.78 -21.51 5.45
C ALA A 443 12.87 -22.64 5.91
N CYS A 444 11.63 -22.31 6.28
CA CYS A 444 10.62 -23.32 6.57
C CYS A 444 10.36 -24.17 5.30
N PRO A 445 9.89 -25.43 5.44
CA PRO A 445 9.79 -26.36 4.31
C PRO A 445 9.12 -25.82 3.05
N PRO A 446 8.00 -25.06 3.11
CA PRO A 446 7.39 -24.49 1.91
C PRO A 446 8.31 -23.48 1.19
N LEU A 447 9.01 -22.62 1.95
CA LEU A 447 9.93 -21.64 1.37
C LEU A 447 11.23 -22.27 0.89
N LYS A 448 11.73 -23.30 1.58
CA LYS A 448 12.88 -24.07 1.11
C LYS A 448 12.59 -24.67 -0.27
N ALA A 449 11.45 -25.35 -0.41
CA ALA A 449 11.02 -25.88 -1.70
C ALA A 449 10.87 -24.77 -2.76
N LEU A 450 10.26 -23.65 -2.41
CA LEU A 450 10.06 -22.52 -3.32
C LEU A 450 11.37 -21.89 -3.80
N LEU A 451 12.34 -21.68 -2.90
CA LEU A 451 13.66 -21.14 -3.22
C LEU A 451 14.41 -22.05 -4.19
N HIS A 452 14.37 -23.37 -3.97
CA HIS A 452 14.92 -24.33 -4.94
C HIS A 452 14.21 -24.24 -6.29
N ILE A 453 12.87 -24.27 -6.32
CA ILE A 453 12.11 -24.14 -7.58
C ILE A 453 12.44 -22.84 -8.32
N MET A 454 12.61 -21.72 -7.61
CA MET A 454 13.01 -20.46 -8.23
C MET A 454 14.43 -20.51 -8.82
N ALA A 455 15.38 -21.13 -8.11
CA ALA A 455 16.79 -21.18 -8.51
C ALA A 455 17.09 -22.23 -9.59
N THR A 456 16.53 -23.42 -9.46
CA THR A 456 16.87 -24.61 -10.26
C THR A 456 15.71 -25.14 -11.11
N GLY A 457 14.52 -24.56 -10.98
CA GLY A 457 13.31 -24.98 -11.71
C GLY A 457 12.48 -26.06 -11.01
N GLU A 458 13.08 -26.81 -10.09
CA GLU A 458 12.43 -27.91 -9.38
C GLU A 458 12.96 -28.09 -7.95
N TYR A 459 12.18 -28.76 -7.12
CA TYR A 459 12.59 -29.28 -5.81
C TYR A 459 12.19 -30.75 -5.71
N GLN A 460 13.18 -31.65 -5.57
CA GLN A 460 12.96 -33.10 -5.54
C GLN A 460 12.20 -33.61 -6.79
N GLY A 461 12.53 -33.09 -7.98
CA GLY A 461 11.88 -33.45 -9.24
C GLY A 461 10.46 -32.89 -9.43
N ARG A 462 10.05 -31.93 -8.60
CA ARG A 462 8.71 -31.31 -8.63
C ARG A 462 8.81 -29.82 -8.91
N ASP A 463 7.93 -29.31 -9.76
CA ASP A 463 7.80 -27.87 -10.03
C ASP A 463 6.78 -27.20 -9.10
N VAL A 464 6.52 -25.91 -9.32
CA VAL A 464 5.57 -25.15 -8.50
C VAL A 464 4.12 -25.66 -8.65
N HIS A 465 3.77 -26.35 -9.73
CA HIS A 465 2.40 -26.81 -9.99
C HIS A 465 2.11 -28.17 -9.34
N ASP A 466 3.13 -28.89 -8.89
CA ASP A 466 2.96 -30.17 -8.23
C ASP A 466 2.05 -30.04 -6.98
N PRO A 467 0.99 -30.87 -6.86
CA PRO A 467 0.06 -30.82 -5.74
C PRO A 467 0.72 -30.97 -4.37
N ALA A 468 1.81 -31.74 -4.27
CA ALA A 468 2.54 -31.90 -3.03
C ALA A 468 3.29 -30.62 -2.62
N ILE A 469 3.77 -29.83 -3.59
CA ILE A 469 4.35 -28.51 -3.33
C ILE A 469 3.26 -27.54 -2.86
N ARG A 470 2.12 -27.51 -3.57
CA ARG A 470 0.98 -26.64 -3.22
C ARG A 470 0.45 -26.95 -1.81
N ALA A 471 0.38 -28.22 -1.43
CA ALA A 471 -0.11 -28.66 -0.13
C ALA A 471 0.70 -28.07 1.05
N LEU A 472 2.01 -27.81 0.88
CA LEU A 472 2.87 -27.22 1.91
C LEU A 472 2.40 -25.82 2.36
N PHE A 473 1.67 -25.10 1.51
CA PHE A 473 1.18 -23.75 1.77
C PHE A 473 -0.21 -23.72 2.42
N THR A 474 -0.78 -24.88 2.76
CA THR A 474 -2.11 -24.96 3.36
C THR A 474 -2.07 -24.81 4.88
N ARG A 475 -3.15 -24.29 5.45
CA ARG A 475 -3.28 -24.13 6.90
C ARG A 475 -3.24 -25.46 7.64
N ASP A 476 -3.89 -26.49 7.10
CA ASP A 476 -3.94 -27.81 7.72
C ASP A 476 -2.54 -28.44 7.74
N ALA A 477 -1.78 -28.34 6.65
CA ALA A 477 -0.40 -28.80 6.61
C ALA A 477 0.49 -28.04 7.60
N LEU A 478 0.35 -26.72 7.71
CA LEU A 478 1.09 -25.91 8.69
C LEU A 478 0.81 -26.38 10.12
N LEU A 479 -0.47 -26.49 10.49
CA LEU A 479 -0.86 -26.84 11.87
C LEU A 479 -0.48 -28.28 12.26
N ALA A 480 -0.46 -29.20 11.30
CA ALA A 480 -0.04 -30.57 11.52
C ALA A 480 1.48 -30.75 11.55
N SER A 481 2.26 -29.74 11.14
CA SER A 481 3.69 -29.88 10.93
C SER A 481 4.53 -29.78 12.21
N ASP A 482 5.59 -30.61 12.28
CA ASP A 482 6.56 -30.56 13.37
C ASP A 482 7.33 -29.25 13.41
N TRP A 483 7.71 -28.69 12.25
CA TRP A 483 8.48 -27.44 12.20
C TRP A 483 7.69 -26.25 12.77
N TYR A 484 6.37 -26.21 12.58
CA TYR A 484 5.54 -25.18 13.19
C TYR A 484 5.40 -25.38 14.69
N ARG A 485 5.25 -26.63 15.15
CA ARG A 485 5.27 -26.96 16.58
C ARG A 485 6.58 -26.51 17.24
N THR A 486 7.73 -26.82 16.63
CA THR A 486 9.05 -26.37 17.11
C THR A 486 9.14 -24.86 17.21
N ARG A 487 8.54 -24.10 16.27
CA ARG A 487 8.48 -22.63 16.37
C ARG A 487 7.70 -22.17 17.60
N LEU A 488 6.58 -22.81 17.91
CA LEU A 488 5.76 -22.49 19.09
C LEU A 488 6.50 -22.81 20.39
N GLU A 489 7.10 -23.99 20.49
CA GLU A 489 7.93 -24.40 21.63
C GLU A 489 9.12 -23.44 21.82
N THR A 490 9.80 -23.06 20.74
CA THR A 490 10.90 -22.10 20.78
C THR A 490 10.43 -20.73 21.29
N LYS A 491 9.24 -20.27 20.88
CA LYS A 491 8.67 -19.01 21.39
C LYS A 491 8.40 -19.09 22.90
N GLN A 492 7.79 -20.18 23.35
CA GLN A 492 7.53 -20.42 24.77
C GLN A 492 8.83 -20.43 25.59
N GLN A 493 9.84 -21.17 25.14
CA GLN A 493 11.15 -21.22 25.81
C GLN A 493 11.83 -19.85 25.89
N ARG A 494 11.75 -19.04 24.81
CA ARG A 494 12.28 -17.68 24.81
C ARG A 494 11.54 -16.76 25.77
N ASP A 495 10.23 -16.94 25.93
CA ASP A 495 9.43 -16.17 26.89
C ASP A 495 9.77 -16.56 28.33
N ILE A 496 9.91 -17.86 28.63
CA ILE A 496 10.36 -18.35 29.93
C ILE A 496 11.71 -17.71 30.28
N ALA A 497 12.70 -17.81 29.40
CA ALA A 497 14.02 -17.23 29.61
C ALA A 497 13.99 -15.69 29.74
N LEU A 498 13.05 -15.00 29.09
CA LEU A 498 12.86 -13.57 29.28
C LEU A 498 12.32 -13.24 30.67
N TRP A 499 11.29 -13.95 31.12
CA TRP A 499 10.67 -13.70 32.42
C TRP A 499 11.56 -14.13 33.60
N GLU A 500 12.35 -15.19 33.46
CA GLU A 500 13.40 -15.54 34.42
C GLU A 500 14.41 -14.39 34.59
N ARG A 501 14.85 -13.78 33.49
CA ARG A 501 15.74 -12.61 33.53
C ARG A 501 15.08 -11.40 34.20
N HIS A 502 13.79 -11.16 33.94
CA HIS A 502 13.06 -10.09 34.63
C HIS A 502 12.98 -10.33 36.14
N VAL A 503 12.65 -11.55 36.56
CA VAL A 503 12.62 -11.94 37.98
C VAL A 503 13.99 -11.73 38.62
N ALA A 504 15.05 -12.29 38.04
CA ALA A 504 16.41 -12.17 38.54
C ALA A 504 16.88 -10.71 38.64
N TYR A 505 16.58 -9.90 37.61
CA TYR A 505 16.92 -8.48 37.60
C TYR A 505 16.22 -7.71 38.71
N LEU A 506 14.91 -7.89 38.87
CA LEU A 506 14.12 -7.19 39.89
C LEU A 506 14.54 -7.61 41.31
N GLN A 507 14.82 -8.89 41.54
CA GLN A 507 15.36 -9.37 42.81
C GLN A 507 16.75 -8.77 43.10
N GLY A 508 17.64 -8.75 42.11
CA GLY A 508 18.96 -8.14 42.22
C GLY A 508 18.88 -6.64 42.53
N PHE A 509 18.00 -5.92 41.83
CA PHE A 509 17.76 -4.49 42.05
C PHE A 509 17.26 -4.19 43.48
N MET A 510 16.34 -5.01 44.00
CA MET A 510 15.83 -4.89 45.38
C MET A 510 16.88 -5.22 46.45
N GLY A 511 17.87 -6.05 46.14
CA GLY A 511 18.92 -6.43 47.08
C GLY A 511 19.95 -5.32 47.37
N LEU A 512 19.93 -4.23 46.60
CA LEU A 512 20.88 -3.12 46.73
C LEU A 512 20.37 -2.11 47.77
N GLN A 513 21.03 -2.04 48.93
CA GLN A 513 20.64 -1.16 50.04
C GLN A 513 20.50 0.32 49.63
N SER A 514 21.31 0.78 48.67
CA SER A 514 21.25 2.15 48.14
C SER A 514 19.98 2.49 47.35
N HIS A 515 19.14 1.50 47.03
CA HIS A 515 17.94 1.67 46.20
C HIS A 515 16.62 1.53 46.97
N ASN A 516 16.65 1.41 48.31
CA ASN A 516 15.45 1.15 49.12
C ASN A 516 14.32 2.18 48.90
N ASP A 517 14.67 3.46 48.77
CA ASP A 517 13.74 4.56 48.49
C ASP A 517 13.11 4.45 47.09
N VAL A 518 13.92 4.13 46.08
CA VAL A 518 13.47 3.94 44.69
C VAL A 518 12.61 2.68 44.54
N VAL A 519 12.99 1.60 45.23
CA VAL A 519 12.26 0.32 45.27
C VAL A 519 10.83 0.53 45.76
N ALA A 520 10.65 1.26 46.85
CA ALA A 520 9.34 1.60 47.38
C ALA A 520 8.58 2.54 46.43
N ARG A 521 9.23 3.61 45.96
CA ARG A 521 8.59 4.61 45.08
C ARG A 521 8.09 4.03 43.76
N MET A 522 8.79 3.05 43.20
CA MET A 522 8.46 2.45 41.89
C MET A 522 7.62 1.16 41.98
N ASP A 523 7.28 0.72 43.19
CA ASP A 523 6.63 -0.57 43.47
C ASP A 523 7.33 -1.75 42.78
N ILE A 524 8.65 -1.86 42.99
CA ILE A 524 9.42 -2.98 42.46
C ILE A 524 8.92 -4.34 43.01
N PRO A 525 8.48 -4.48 44.28
CA PRO A 525 7.86 -5.72 44.75
C PRO A 525 6.63 -6.14 43.93
N GLY A 526 5.70 -5.22 43.66
CA GLY A 526 4.52 -5.53 42.84
C GLY A 526 4.88 -5.91 41.40
N ARG A 527 5.91 -5.29 40.82
CA ARG A 527 6.45 -5.68 39.50
C ARG A 527 7.10 -7.06 39.51
N LEU A 528 7.80 -7.42 40.59
CA LEU A 528 8.38 -8.75 40.76
C LEU A 528 7.29 -9.82 40.86
N ASP A 529 6.22 -9.57 41.60
CA ASP A 529 5.08 -10.47 41.70
C ASP A 529 4.36 -10.63 40.36
N LEU A 530 4.25 -9.55 39.57
CA LEU A 530 3.77 -9.65 38.19
C LEU A 530 4.71 -10.50 37.32
N ALA A 531 6.02 -10.30 37.41
CA ALA A 531 6.99 -11.06 36.62
C ALA A 531 6.95 -12.56 36.96
N ARG A 532 6.80 -12.92 38.25
CA ARG A 532 6.63 -14.32 38.69
C ARG A 532 5.35 -14.95 38.13
N ARG A 533 4.21 -14.25 38.22
CA ARG A 533 2.94 -14.73 37.65
C ARG A 533 2.92 -14.84 36.12
N ARG A 534 3.84 -14.16 35.43
CA ARG A 534 4.01 -14.27 33.98
C ARG A 534 4.95 -15.41 33.58
N LEU A 535 5.85 -15.78 34.48
CA LEU A 535 6.76 -16.91 34.31
C LEU A 535 6.05 -18.25 34.55
N GLU A 536 5.17 -18.29 35.56
CA GLU A 536 4.16 -19.35 35.75
C GLU A 536 3.20 -19.43 34.56
#